data_AF-A0A485BU43-F1
#
_entry.id   AF-A0A485BU43-F1
#
_cell.length_a   1.000
_cell.length_b   1.000
_cell.length_c   1.000
_cell.angle_alpha   90.00
_cell.angle_beta   90.00
_cell.angle_gamma   90.00
#
_symmetry.space_group_name_H-M   'P 1'
#
loop_
_entity.id
_entity.type
_entity.pdbx_description
1 polymer ?
#
loop_
_entity_poly.entity_id
_entity_poly.type
_entity_poly.pdbx_seq_one_letter_code
_entity_poly.pdbx_strand_id
1 'polypeptide(L)'
;MNAYLHCLSHTPLVGYVDPEQAVLDEVNGVIAAAHDRIADFAPELVVLYAPDHYNGFFYDVMPPFCLGVGATSIGDFSSAAGELPVPGELAEACAHSVMKSGIDLAVSYCMQVDHGFAQPLELLLGGLDKVPVLPVFYQRCSHAAAGVPAYPHAGRSDGAFSVNAE
;
A
#
# COMPACT_ATOMS: atom_id res chain seq x y z
N MET A 1 12.83 9.17 15.78
CA MET A 1 11.65 8.76 15.00
C MET A 1 11.36 9.80 13.94
N ASN A 2 11.89 9.54 12.76
CA ASN A 2 11.63 10.31 11.56
C ASN A 2 10.62 9.55 10.70
N ALA A 3 9.72 10.28 10.05
CA ALA A 3 8.76 9.71 9.13
C ALA A 3 8.86 10.42 7.78
N TYR A 4 8.80 9.64 6.71
CA TYR A 4 8.75 10.12 5.34
C TYR A 4 7.46 9.63 4.68
N LEU A 5 6.67 10.55 4.14
CA LEU A 5 5.43 10.26 3.43
C LEU A 5 5.65 10.45 1.94
N HIS A 6 5.31 9.42 1.16
CA HIS A 6 5.21 9.49 -0.29
C HIS A 6 3.80 9.09 -0.73
N CYS A 7 3.39 9.52 -1.92
CA CYS A 7 2.18 9.02 -2.54
C CYS A 7 2.50 8.65 -3.98
N LEU A 8 1.99 7.48 -4.41
CA LEU A 8 2.17 6.99 -5.77
C LEU A 8 0.83 6.50 -6.31
N SER A 9 0.55 6.80 -7.58
CA SER A 9 -0.55 6.15 -8.29
C SER A 9 -0.19 4.70 -8.59
N HIS A 10 -1.13 3.79 -8.43
CA HIS A 10 -0.94 2.36 -8.68
C HIS A 10 -1.73 1.86 -9.89
N THR A 11 -1.83 2.65 -10.97
CA THR A 11 -2.61 2.23 -12.14
C THR A 11 -2.05 0.93 -12.75
N PRO A 12 -2.90 -0.09 -12.97
CA PRO A 12 -2.46 -1.35 -13.59
C PRO A 12 -2.22 -1.23 -15.09
N LEU A 13 -2.46 -0.05 -15.69
CA LEU A 13 -2.52 0.12 -17.14
C LEU A 13 -1.17 0.54 -17.77
N VAL A 14 -0.15 0.83 -16.96
CA VAL A 14 1.20 1.10 -17.46
C VAL A 14 1.72 -0.15 -18.19
N GLY A 15 2.21 0.02 -19.42
CA GLY A 15 2.62 -1.07 -20.31
C GLY A 15 1.48 -1.70 -21.11
N TYR A 16 0.21 -1.33 -20.86
CA TYR A 16 -0.96 -1.80 -21.60
C TYR A 16 -1.60 -0.69 -22.45
N VAL A 17 -1.72 0.52 -21.90
CA VAL A 17 -2.36 1.67 -22.55
C VAL A 17 -1.53 2.92 -22.29
N ASP A 18 -0.38 2.98 -22.94
CA ASP A 18 0.60 4.01 -22.67
C ASP A 18 0.32 5.31 -23.45
N PRO A 19 0.59 6.48 -22.84
CA PRO A 19 0.62 7.76 -23.55
C PRO A 19 1.86 7.85 -24.45
N GLU A 20 2.05 9.02 -25.07
CA GLU A 20 3.28 9.30 -25.83
C GLU A 20 4.53 9.09 -24.97
N GLN A 21 5.60 8.59 -25.59
CA GLN A 21 6.83 8.20 -24.89
C GLN A 21 7.42 9.31 -24.01
N ALA A 22 7.35 10.56 -24.45
CA ALA A 22 7.86 11.69 -23.67
C ALA A 22 7.14 11.84 -22.31
N VAL A 23 5.84 11.52 -22.25
CA VAL A 23 5.05 11.54 -21.00
C VAL A 23 5.45 10.36 -20.11
N LEU A 24 5.63 9.17 -20.70
CA LEU A 24 6.12 8.01 -19.96
C LEU A 24 7.51 8.27 -19.35
N ASP A 25 8.42 8.85 -20.12
CA ASP A 25 9.78 9.17 -19.66
C ASP A 25 9.76 10.18 -18.51
N GLU A 26 8.87 11.17 -18.56
CA GLU A 26 8.66 12.11 -17.46
C GLU A 26 8.17 11.39 -16.20
N VAL A 27 7.14 10.55 -16.31
CA VAL A 27 6.60 9.77 -15.17
C VAL A 27 7.68 8.87 -14.58
N ASN A 28 8.43 8.14 -15.41
CA ASN A 28 9.52 7.27 -14.99
C ASN A 28 10.63 8.07 -14.28
N GLY A 29 10.94 9.27 -14.78
CA GLY A 29 11.91 10.16 -14.13
C GLY A 29 11.46 10.61 -12.74
N VAL A 30 10.18 10.94 -12.56
CA VAL A 30 9.61 11.31 -11.26
C VAL A 30 9.63 10.12 -10.28
N ILE A 31 9.32 8.92 -10.76
CA ILE A 31 9.37 7.69 -9.96
C ILE A 31 10.81 7.38 -9.53
N ALA A 32 11.78 7.47 -10.45
CA ALA A 32 13.19 7.27 -10.13
C ALA A 32 13.69 8.28 -9.07
N ALA A 33 13.33 9.55 -9.20
CA ALA A 33 13.66 10.57 -8.20
C ALA A 33 12.96 10.33 -6.85
N ALA A 34 11.80 9.67 -6.83
CA ALA A 34 11.14 9.25 -5.59
C ALA A 34 11.85 8.07 -4.95
N HIS A 35 12.23 7.06 -5.75
CA HIS A 35 13.05 5.93 -5.33
C HIS A 35 14.34 6.42 -4.66
N ASP A 36 15.07 7.34 -5.29
CA ASP A 36 16.34 7.83 -4.74
C ASP A 36 16.16 8.55 -3.39
N ARG A 37 15.11 9.37 -3.26
CA ARG A 37 14.78 10.03 -1.99
C ARG A 37 14.41 9.04 -0.88
N ILE A 38 13.71 7.96 -1.23
CA ILE A 38 13.36 6.91 -0.27
C ILE A 38 14.60 6.11 0.10
N ALA A 39 15.49 5.81 -0.86
CA ALA A 39 16.76 5.15 -0.59
C ALA A 39 17.65 6.01 0.34
N ASP A 40 17.73 7.32 0.11
CA ASP A 40 18.45 8.26 0.98
C ASP A 40 17.84 8.35 2.40
N PHE A 41 16.52 8.21 2.51
CA PHE A 41 15.83 8.14 3.80
C PHE A 41 16.11 6.83 4.56
N ALA A 42 16.44 5.75 3.84
CA ALA A 42 16.74 4.42 4.37
C ALA A 42 15.64 3.86 5.31
N PRO A 43 14.46 3.48 4.77
CA PRO A 43 13.40 2.80 5.51
C PRO A 43 13.88 1.61 6.34
N GLU A 44 13.39 1.50 7.58
CA GLU A 44 13.44 0.24 8.33
C GLU A 44 12.08 -0.46 8.37
N LEU A 45 11.00 0.31 8.13
CA LEU A 45 9.63 -0.18 8.06
C LEU A 45 8.80 0.68 7.11
N VAL A 46 8.00 0.02 6.28
CA VAL A 46 6.97 0.66 5.45
C VAL A 46 5.59 0.34 6.00
N VAL A 47 4.78 1.37 6.23
CA VAL A 47 3.33 1.23 6.43
C VAL A 47 2.66 1.63 5.11
N LEU A 48 2.13 0.62 4.41
CA LEU A 48 1.60 0.76 3.06
C LEU A 48 0.08 0.79 3.10
N TYR A 49 -0.51 1.94 2.76
CA TYR A 49 -1.95 2.08 2.61
C TYR A 49 -2.34 1.98 1.14
N ALA A 50 -3.05 0.92 0.78
CA ALA A 50 -3.56 0.70 -0.57
C ALA A 50 -4.96 0.11 -0.54
N PRO A 51 -5.81 0.42 -1.53
CA PRO A 51 -7.03 -0.36 -1.76
C PRO A 51 -6.65 -1.70 -2.40
N ASP A 52 -7.62 -2.62 -2.38
CA ASP A 52 -7.63 -3.84 -3.19
C ASP A 52 -8.76 -3.70 -4.23
N HIS A 53 -8.51 -4.24 -5.42
CA HIS A 53 -9.38 -4.11 -6.60
C HIS A 53 -10.19 -5.38 -6.84
N TYR A 54 -10.75 -5.94 -5.75
CA TYR A 54 -11.61 -7.13 -5.74
C TYR A 54 -10.86 -8.44 -5.95
N ASN A 55 -9.62 -8.52 -5.45
CA ASN A 55 -8.79 -9.71 -5.44
C ASN A 55 -8.78 -10.36 -4.05
N GLY A 56 -8.24 -9.65 -3.06
CA GLY A 56 -8.20 -10.09 -1.67
C GLY A 56 -9.43 -9.68 -0.85
N PHE A 57 -10.12 -8.61 -1.25
CA PHE A 57 -11.32 -8.11 -0.58
C PHE A 57 -12.48 -8.01 -1.58
N PHE A 58 -13.29 -9.07 -1.63
CA PHE A 58 -14.46 -9.16 -2.52
C PHE A 58 -15.77 -8.86 -1.76
N TYR A 59 -16.90 -8.88 -2.46
CA TYR A 59 -18.20 -8.50 -1.89
C TYR A 59 -18.67 -9.34 -0.68
N ASP A 60 -18.04 -10.49 -0.42
CA ASP A 60 -18.27 -11.31 0.77
C ASP A 60 -17.59 -10.73 2.03
N VAL A 61 -16.53 -9.92 1.89
CA VAL A 61 -15.80 -9.31 2.99
C VAL A 61 -15.29 -7.90 2.64
N MET A 62 -15.89 -6.87 3.23
CA MET A 62 -15.63 -5.46 2.91
C MET A 62 -15.43 -4.60 4.17
N PRO A 63 -14.39 -4.85 4.98
CA PRO A 63 -14.12 -4.05 6.17
C PRO A 63 -13.67 -2.63 5.77
N PRO A 64 -13.96 -1.58 6.56
CA PRO A 64 -13.49 -0.23 6.25
C PRO A 64 -11.95 -0.14 6.23
N PHE A 65 -11.29 -0.86 7.13
CA PHE A 65 -9.84 -1.02 7.19
C PHE A 65 -9.49 -2.46 7.54
N CYS A 66 -8.40 -2.98 6.98
CA CYS A 66 -7.84 -4.27 7.35
C CYS A 66 -6.31 -4.19 7.41
N LEU A 67 -5.70 -4.59 8.53
CA LEU A 67 -4.25 -4.75 8.66
C LEU A 67 -3.85 -6.20 8.40
N GLY A 68 -2.85 -6.41 7.56
CA GLY A 68 -2.28 -7.73 7.31
C GLY A 68 -1.22 -8.06 8.36
N VAL A 69 -1.41 -9.17 9.08
CA VAL A 69 -0.38 -9.82 9.92
C VAL A 69 0.45 -10.82 9.09
N GLY A 70 -0.13 -11.32 8.01
CA GLY A 70 0.56 -12.00 6.92
C GLY A 70 -0.08 -11.59 5.60
N ALA A 71 0.72 -11.42 4.56
CA ALA A 71 0.24 -10.97 3.25
C ALA A 71 1.00 -11.61 2.07
N THR A 72 0.28 -11.87 0.99
CA THR A 72 0.82 -12.42 -0.26
C THR A 72 0.27 -11.63 -1.44
N SER A 73 1.18 -11.10 -2.27
CA SER A 73 0.82 -10.51 -3.55
C SER A 73 0.46 -11.60 -4.56
N ILE A 74 -0.67 -11.42 -5.23
CA ILE A 74 -1.17 -12.37 -6.23
C ILE A 74 -0.49 -12.25 -7.61
N GLY A 75 0.20 -11.14 -7.88
CA GLY A 75 0.88 -10.88 -9.15
C GLY A 75 -0.05 -10.63 -10.34
N ASP A 76 -1.14 -9.87 -10.13
CA ASP A 76 -1.99 -9.41 -11.23
C ASP A 76 -1.31 -8.29 -12.04
N PHE A 77 -1.76 -8.08 -13.27
CA PHE A 77 -1.24 -7.02 -14.18
C PHE A 77 0.28 -6.99 -14.35
N SER A 78 0.93 -8.15 -14.31
CA SER A 78 2.39 -8.31 -14.39
C SER A 78 3.17 -7.69 -13.23
N SER A 79 2.51 -7.40 -12.10
CA SER A 79 3.17 -7.03 -10.85
C SER A 79 3.85 -8.23 -10.20
N ALA A 80 4.79 -7.98 -9.28
CA ALA A 80 5.44 -9.04 -8.53
C ALA A 80 4.44 -9.87 -7.71
N ALA A 81 4.55 -11.20 -7.83
CA ALA A 81 3.87 -12.15 -6.95
C ALA A 81 4.80 -12.59 -5.81
N GLY A 82 4.23 -12.91 -4.66
CA GLY A 82 4.98 -13.49 -3.54
C GLY A 82 4.60 -12.96 -2.18
N GLU A 83 5.22 -13.53 -1.15
CA GLU A 83 5.00 -13.11 0.23
C GLU A 83 5.60 -11.73 0.49
N LEU A 84 4.84 -10.89 1.20
CA LEU A 84 5.37 -9.64 1.74
C LEU A 84 6.07 -9.93 3.07
N PRO A 85 7.20 -9.27 3.38
CA PRO A 85 7.91 -9.43 4.63
C PRO A 85 7.19 -8.70 5.77
N VAL A 86 6.03 -9.22 6.19
CA VAL A 86 5.23 -8.63 7.26
C VAL A 86 5.84 -8.99 8.63
N PRO A 87 6.22 -8.02 9.47
CA PRO A 87 6.68 -8.30 10.83
C PRO A 87 5.47 -8.65 11.72
N GLY A 88 5.08 -9.92 11.76
CA GLY A 88 3.83 -10.39 12.37
C GLY A 88 3.57 -9.90 13.80
N GLU A 89 4.54 -10.03 14.71
CA GLU A 89 4.40 -9.57 16.10
C GLU A 89 4.16 -8.05 16.18
N LEU A 90 4.84 -7.27 15.33
CA LEU A 90 4.65 -5.82 15.25
C LEU A 90 3.27 -5.48 14.68
N ALA A 91 2.82 -6.21 13.65
CA ALA A 91 1.50 -6.04 13.06
C ALA A 91 0.38 -6.32 14.08
N GLU A 92 0.49 -7.40 14.87
CA GLU A 92 -0.45 -7.72 15.96
C GLU A 92 -0.45 -6.65 17.05
N ALA A 93 0.73 -6.21 17.50
CA ALA A 93 0.85 -5.15 18.49
C ALA A 93 0.24 -3.83 17.99
N CYS A 94 0.46 -3.49 16.71
CA CYS A 94 -0.15 -2.35 16.04
C CYS A 94 -1.68 -2.47 16.02
N ALA A 95 -2.21 -3.62 15.59
CA ALA A 95 -3.65 -3.87 15.56
C ALA A 95 -4.29 -3.69 16.94
N HIS A 96 -3.70 -4.29 17.97
CA HIS A 96 -4.16 -4.15 19.36
C HIS A 96 -4.17 -2.70 19.82
N SER A 97 -3.13 -1.93 19.50
CA SER A 97 -3.05 -0.51 19.85
C SER A 97 -4.11 0.33 19.14
N VAL A 98 -4.32 0.11 17.85
CA VAL A 98 -5.35 0.80 17.05
C VAL A 98 -6.75 0.49 17.58
N MET A 99 -7.07 -0.78 17.84
CA MET A 99 -8.37 -1.16 18.40
C MET A 99 -8.59 -0.55 19.79
N LYS A 100 -7.56 -0.51 20.65
CA LYS A 100 -7.63 0.14 21.96
C LYS A 100 -7.89 1.65 21.88
N SER A 101 -7.53 2.29 20.75
CA SER A 101 -7.83 3.70 20.49
C SER A 101 -9.28 3.96 20.06
N GLY A 102 -10.10 2.92 19.88
CA GLY A 102 -11.50 3.02 19.50
C GLY A 102 -11.75 2.96 17.99
N ILE A 103 -10.76 2.52 17.21
CA ILE A 103 -10.90 2.30 15.76
C ILE A 103 -11.19 0.82 15.52
N ASP A 104 -12.32 0.53 14.87
CA ASP A 104 -12.67 -0.83 14.44
C ASP A 104 -11.80 -1.25 13.24
N LEU A 105 -10.76 -2.04 13.52
CA LEU A 105 -9.79 -2.51 12.54
C LEU A 105 -9.95 -4.03 12.32
N ALA A 106 -10.18 -4.46 11.08
CA ALA A 106 -10.09 -5.87 10.74
C ALA A 106 -8.62 -6.32 10.68
N VAL A 107 -8.35 -7.59 10.95
CA VAL A 107 -7.02 -8.18 10.89
C VAL A 107 -7.08 -9.44 10.05
N SER A 108 -6.15 -9.59 9.11
CA SER A 108 -6.00 -10.82 8.31
C SER A 108 -4.60 -11.40 8.46
N TYR A 109 -4.54 -12.71 8.74
CA TYR A 109 -3.28 -13.47 8.83
C TYR A 109 -2.85 -14.06 7.48
N CYS A 110 -3.70 -13.97 6.47
CA CYS A 110 -3.48 -14.52 5.14
C CYS A 110 -3.99 -13.56 4.06
N MET A 111 -3.73 -12.26 4.23
CA MET A 111 -4.19 -11.22 3.33
C MET A 111 -3.68 -11.48 1.91
N GLN A 112 -4.57 -11.59 0.93
CA GLN A 112 -4.19 -11.50 -0.46
C GLN A 112 -4.18 -10.02 -0.86
N VAL A 113 -3.15 -9.59 -1.58
CA VAL A 113 -3.03 -8.21 -2.06
C VAL A 113 -2.71 -8.21 -3.54
N ASP A 114 -3.07 -7.13 -4.22
CA ASP A 114 -2.90 -6.97 -5.66
C ASP A 114 -1.84 -5.92 -6.03
N HIS A 115 -1.80 -5.55 -7.31
CA HIS A 115 -0.93 -4.51 -7.86
C HIS A 115 -0.97 -3.19 -7.09
N GLY A 116 -2.07 -2.85 -6.41
CA GLY A 116 -2.17 -1.68 -5.54
C GLY A 116 -1.14 -1.68 -4.42
N PHE A 117 -0.73 -2.87 -3.96
CA PHE A 117 0.32 -3.07 -2.98
C PHE A 117 1.66 -3.39 -3.62
N ALA A 118 1.68 -4.25 -4.64
CA ALA A 118 2.93 -4.74 -5.23
C ALA A 118 3.68 -3.64 -6.01
N GLN A 119 2.96 -2.87 -6.84
CA GLN A 119 3.58 -1.91 -7.76
C GLN A 119 4.36 -0.78 -7.03
N PRO A 120 3.85 -0.16 -5.94
CA PRO A 120 4.65 0.80 -5.18
C PRO A 120 5.92 0.21 -4.58
N LEU A 121 5.89 -1.04 -4.10
CA LEU A 121 7.07 -1.71 -3.55
C LEU A 121 8.11 -2.00 -4.64
N GLU A 122 7.67 -2.43 -5.82
CA GLU A 122 8.56 -2.63 -6.97
C GLU A 122 9.20 -1.32 -7.44
N LEU A 123 8.39 -0.28 -7.64
CA LEU A 123 8.85 0.97 -8.22
C LEU A 123 9.68 1.83 -7.26
N LEU A 124 9.36 1.82 -5.97
CA LEU A 124 9.99 2.71 -4.99
C LEU A 124 11.07 2.04 -4.14
N LEU A 125 10.99 0.71 -3.95
CA LEU A 125 11.96 -0.04 -3.13
C LEU A 125 12.76 -1.05 -3.94
N GLY A 126 12.38 -1.32 -5.20
CA GLY A 126 13.05 -2.31 -6.04
C GLY A 126 12.62 -3.76 -5.77
N GLY A 127 11.49 -3.99 -5.09
CA GLY A 127 10.90 -5.32 -4.91
C GLY A 127 10.07 -5.46 -3.63
N LEU A 128 9.32 -6.57 -3.54
CA LEU A 128 8.42 -6.86 -2.41
C LEU A 128 9.16 -7.13 -1.10
N ASP A 129 10.38 -7.67 -1.18
CA ASP A 129 11.11 -8.29 -0.06
C ASP A 129 12.26 -7.42 0.50
N LYS A 130 12.29 -6.13 0.13
CA LYS A 130 13.43 -5.26 0.43
C LYS A 130 13.41 -4.64 1.83
N VAL A 131 12.22 -4.34 2.33
CA VAL A 131 11.99 -3.69 3.63
C VAL A 131 10.75 -4.34 4.26
N PRO A 132 10.70 -4.55 5.59
CA PRO A 132 9.48 -4.98 6.27
C PRO A 132 8.27 -4.08 5.96
N VAL A 133 7.11 -4.69 5.71
CA VAL A 133 5.89 -3.97 5.32
C VAL A 133 4.73 -4.28 6.27
N LEU A 134 4.04 -3.24 6.74
CA LEU A 134 2.71 -3.32 7.36
C LEU A 134 1.65 -2.93 6.31
N PRO A 135 1.03 -3.90 5.62
CA PRO A 135 0.01 -3.62 4.61
C PRO A 135 -1.32 -3.28 5.29
N VAL A 136 -1.86 -2.09 4.99
CA VAL A 136 -3.15 -1.61 5.48
C VAL A 136 -4.09 -1.39 4.30
N PHE A 137 -5.05 -2.29 4.16
CA PHE A 137 -6.17 -2.10 3.26
C PHE A 137 -7.10 -1.00 3.79
N TYR A 138 -7.60 -0.15 2.90
CA TYR A 138 -8.70 0.78 3.17
C TYR A 138 -9.78 0.69 2.09
N GLN A 139 -11.03 0.61 2.54
CA GLN A 139 -12.18 0.47 1.65
C GLN A 139 -12.43 1.76 0.86
N ARG A 140 -12.31 1.68 -0.47
CA ARG A 140 -12.74 2.76 -1.39
C ARG A 140 -13.73 2.32 -2.45
N CYS A 141 -13.80 1.01 -2.72
CA CYS A 141 -14.48 0.49 -3.89
C CYS A 141 -16.00 0.28 -3.70
N SER A 142 -16.54 0.50 -2.49
CA SER A 142 -17.97 0.31 -2.19
C SER A 142 -18.61 1.54 -1.54
N HIS A 143 -19.90 1.74 -1.82
CA HIS A 143 -20.71 2.85 -1.29
C HIS A 143 -21.02 2.72 0.21
N ALA A 144 -20.67 1.60 0.84
CA ALA A 144 -20.86 1.35 2.26
C ALA A 144 -19.74 1.94 3.13
N ALA A 145 -19.08 3.01 2.67
CA ALA A 145 -18.15 3.78 3.49
C ALA A 145 -18.96 4.48 4.60
N ALA A 146 -19.17 3.78 5.71
CA ALA A 146 -19.66 4.34 6.95
C ALA A 146 -18.87 5.63 7.25
N GLY A 147 -19.55 6.68 7.68
CA GLY A 147 -19.04 8.04 7.79
C GLY A 147 -17.70 8.16 8.51
N VAL A 148 -16.61 7.98 7.76
CA VAL A 148 -15.27 8.42 8.12
C VAL A 148 -15.37 9.96 8.16
N PRO A 149 -15.11 10.62 9.28
CA PRO A 149 -14.96 12.07 9.28
C PRO A 149 -13.97 12.40 8.18
N ALA A 150 -14.40 13.21 7.22
CA ALA A 150 -13.63 13.53 6.03
C ALA A 150 -12.20 13.89 6.45
N TYR A 151 -11.23 13.05 6.13
CA TYR A 151 -9.83 13.48 6.11
C TYR A 151 -9.81 14.68 5.15
N PRO A 152 -9.53 15.91 5.59
CA PRO A 152 -9.64 17.10 4.74
C PRO A 152 -8.60 17.14 3.61
N HIS A 153 -7.81 16.07 3.44
CA HIS A 153 -6.76 15.97 2.43
C HIS A 153 -6.88 14.74 1.51
N ALA A 154 -7.90 13.89 1.66
CA ALA A 154 -8.04 12.69 0.83
C ALA A 154 -8.80 12.98 -0.48
N GLY A 155 -8.26 13.90 -1.26
CA GLY A 155 -8.80 14.35 -2.54
C GLY A 155 -7.76 14.27 -3.65
N ARG A 156 -7.43 13.05 -4.06
CA ARG A 156 -6.93 12.58 -5.38
C ARG A 156 -6.58 11.10 -5.22
N SER A 157 -6.56 10.38 -6.33
CA SER A 157 -6.36 8.93 -6.45
C SER A 157 -4.95 8.50 -6.04
N ASP A 158 -4.60 8.68 -4.78
CA ASP A 158 -3.22 8.61 -4.31
C ASP A 158 -3.12 7.56 -3.20
N GLY A 159 -2.44 6.45 -3.48
CA GLY A 159 -2.02 5.49 -2.46
C GLY A 159 -1.05 6.19 -1.49
N ALA A 160 -1.32 6.10 -0.19
CA ALA A 160 -0.49 6.75 0.83
C ALA A 160 0.59 5.77 1.31
N PHE A 161 1.84 6.17 1.21
CA PHE A 161 3.02 5.40 1.58
C PHE A 161 3.75 6.09 2.74
N SER A 162 3.69 5.54 3.96
CA SER A 162 4.41 6.07 5.11
C SER A 162 5.61 5.19 5.42
N VAL A 163 6.79 5.80 5.51
CA VAL A 163 8.04 5.13 5.87
C VAL A 163 8.54 5.66 7.21
N ASN A 164 8.90 4.78 8.13
CA ASN A 164 9.54 5.16 9.40
C ASN A 164 11.03 4.75 9.38
N ALA A 165 11.88 5.62 9.92
CA ALA A 165 13.29 5.33 10.25
C ALA A 165 13.53 5.79 11.72
N GLU A 166 14.24 5.00 12.53
CA GLU A 166 14.50 5.32 13.95
C GLU A 166 15.25 6.64 14.16
#